data_AF-A0A1Y3CX61-F1
#
_entry.id   AF-A0A1Y3CX61-F1
#
_cell.length_a   1.000
_cell.length_b   1.000
_cell.length_c   1.000
_cell.angle_alpha   90.00
_cell.angle_beta   90.00
_cell.angle_gamma   90.00
#
_symmetry.space_group_name_H-M   'P 1'
#
loop_
_entity.id
_entity.type
_entity.pdbx_description
1 polymer ?
#
loop_
_entity_poly.entity_id
_entity_poly.type
_entity_poly.pdbx_seq_one_letter_code
_entity_poly.pdbx_strand_id
1 'polypeptide(L)'
;MTLVIFTGFILLACSLAWLFSYDLRIKVQNFFFILISQSKEKFYSAKQFTQQLNDAAAPEQLQSQWHLQQWWILVAGFLLFSSILIFAFTRPINPTKIEANYLREVDPQIYALLDGQILSPPAEVEQSLIEEAVNSIRDIESSVQAEAFNPGIEGVHRQHSYTDLLSADRKWHKMNPRYKQRLLMVFKIMQERYGYEMVLLEGYRSPERQNSLAGNSHITRAKAFQSYHQFGLAADIAFKRNGKVIISERDPWAMQGYQLYGTVAESVGLTWGGRWTSIQDYGHSEYRMPGLRKTAVMAEQLTAEGQLLAEHGNEAFE
;
A
#
# COMPACT_ATOMS: atom_id res chain seq x y z
N MET A 1 21.83 5.46 -19.79
CA MET A 1 22.49 5.53 -21.12
C MET A 1 23.43 6.73 -21.24
N THR A 2 23.00 7.95 -20.87
CA THR A 2 23.79 9.19 -20.94
C THR A 2 25.07 9.18 -20.10
N LEU A 3 25.01 8.67 -18.87
CA LEU A 3 26.18 8.52 -17.98
C LEU A 3 27.24 7.60 -18.58
N VAL A 4 26.84 6.47 -19.16
CA VAL A 4 27.73 5.48 -19.78
C VAL A 4 28.47 6.09 -20.98
N ILE A 5 27.74 6.84 -21.82
CA ILE A 5 28.31 7.52 -22.99
C ILE A 5 29.29 8.63 -22.55
N PHE A 6 28.94 9.40 -21.52
CA PHE A 6 29.80 10.46 -20.98
C PHE A 6 31.10 9.89 -20.39
N THR A 7 31.01 8.81 -19.60
CA THR A 7 32.21 8.11 -19.10
C THR A 7 33.04 7.52 -20.23
N GLY A 8 32.41 6.99 -21.28
CA GLY A 8 33.11 6.47 -22.46
C GLY A 8 33.91 7.55 -23.19
N PHE A 9 33.34 8.76 -23.32
CA PHE A 9 34.00 9.89 -23.97
C PHE A 9 35.21 10.39 -23.17
N ILE A 10 35.08 10.47 -21.84
CA ILE A 10 36.20 10.86 -20.96
C ILE A 10 37.34 9.84 -21.06
N LEU A 11 37.04 8.55 -21.00
CA LEU A 11 38.05 7.50 -21.10
C LEU A 11 38.77 7.54 -22.45
N LEU A 12 38.05 7.76 -23.55
CA LEU A 12 38.63 7.91 -24.89
C LEU A 12 39.55 9.14 -24.97
N ALA A 13 39.10 10.29 -24.46
CA ALA A 13 39.88 11.53 -24.47
C ALA A 13 41.16 11.42 -23.64
N CYS A 14 41.08 10.80 -22.45
CA CYS A 14 42.25 10.55 -21.61
C CYS A 14 43.23 9.55 -22.26
N SER A 15 42.71 8.51 -22.91
CA SER A 15 43.51 7.54 -23.69
C SER A 15 44.25 8.21 -24.84
N LEU A 16 43.58 9.07 -25.60
CA LEU A 16 44.19 9.83 -26.69
C LEU A 16 45.26 10.80 -26.17
N ALA A 17 44.97 11.54 -25.10
CA ALA A 17 45.95 12.44 -24.47
C ALA A 17 47.21 11.70 -24.00
N TRP A 18 47.04 10.50 -23.45
CA TRP A 18 48.13 9.59 -23.09
C TRP A 18 48.97 9.14 -24.30
N LEU A 19 48.31 8.76 -25.40
CA LEU A 19 48.99 8.28 -26.61
C LEU A 19 49.73 9.40 -27.35
N PHE A 20 49.21 10.63 -27.33
CA PHE A 20 49.80 11.76 -28.04
C PHE A 20 50.88 12.50 -27.24
N SER A 21 50.83 12.50 -25.90
CA SER A 21 51.81 13.23 -25.09
C SER A 21 52.92 12.33 -24.55
N TYR A 22 54.12 12.48 -25.11
CA TYR A 22 55.32 11.79 -24.62
C TYR A 22 55.67 12.16 -23.16
N ASP A 23 55.60 13.46 -22.83
CA ASP A 23 55.91 13.95 -21.49
C ASP A 23 54.91 13.44 -20.43
N LEU A 24 53.63 13.31 -20.81
CA LEU A 24 52.60 12.74 -19.94
C LEU A 24 52.88 11.26 -19.62
N ARG A 25 53.30 10.47 -20.62
CA ARG A 25 53.65 9.06 -20.41
C ARG A 25 54.79 8.88 -19.42
N ILE A 26 55.86 9.67 -19.56
CA ILE A 26 57.01 9.61 -18.66
C ILE A 26 56.61 10.05 -17.24
N LYS A 27 55.85 11.15 -17.10
CA LYS A 27 55.37 11.62 -15.79
C LYS A 27 54.53 10.58 -15.08
N VAL A 28 53.62 9.91 -15.79
CA VAL A 28 52.76 8.91 -15.16
C VAL A 28 53.49 7.60 -14.90
N GLN A 29 54.40 7.17 -15.77
CA GLN A 29 55.30 6.03 -15.49
C GLN A 29 56.14 6.27 -14.24
N ASN A 30 56.73 7.46 -14.10
CA ASN A 30 57.49 7.84 -12.91
C ASN A 30 56.60 7.92 -11.67
N PHE A 31 55.39 8.47 -11.79
CA PHE A 31 54.40 8.48 -10.71
C PHE A 31 54.06 7.07 -10.24
N PHE A 32 53.75 6.15 -11.16
CA PHE A 32 53.47 4.75 -10.81
C PHE A 32 54.70 4.03 -10.27
N PHE A 33 55.90 4.28 -10.80
CA PHE A 33 57.12 3.66 -10.29
C PHE A 33 57.41 4.10 -8.84
N ILE A 34 57.24 5.40 -8.55
CA ILE A 34 57.36 5.93 -7.18
C ILE A 34 56.25 5.36 -6.29
N LEU A 35 55.00 5.34 -6.78
CA LEU A 35 53.86 4.82 -6.02
C LEU A 35 54.02 3.32 -5.71
N ILE A 36 54.50 2.53 -6.68
CA ILE A 36 54.78 1.09 -6.54
C ILE A 36 55.98 0.86 -5.62
N SER A 37 57.03 1.67 -5.73
CA SER A 37 58.21 1.54 -4.85
C SER A 37 57.87 1.90 -3.40
N GLN A 38 57.15 3.01 -3.19
CA GLN A 38 56.65 3.39 -1.88
C GLN A 38 55.61 2.40 -1.35
N SER A 39 54.79 1.78 -2.20
CA SER A 39 53.82 0.77 -1.77
C SER A 39 54.49 -0.55 -1.41
N LYS A 40 55.60 -0.92 -2.05
CA LYS A 40 56.40 -2.09 -1.66
C LYS A 40 56.96 -1.95 -0.25
N GLU A 41 57.59 -0.82 0.08
CA GLU A 41 58.08 -0.54 1.44
C GLU A 41 56.94 -0.52 2.47
N LYS A 42 55.81 0.10 2.13
CA LYS A 42 54.60 0.09 2.97
C LYS A 42 54.02 -1.31 3.14
N PHE A 43 54.09 -2.14 2.10
CA PHE A 43 53.60 -3.51 2.13
C PHE A 43 54.51 -4.42 2.96
N TYR A 44 55.83 -4.28 2.85
CA TYR A 44 56.78 -4.97 3.72
C TYR A 44 56.59 -4.57 5.18
N SER A 45 56.45 -3.27 5.44
CA SER A 45 56.17 -2.74 6.78
C SER A 45 54.84 -3.25 7.32
N ALA A 46 53.78 -3.27 6.49
CA ALA A 46 52.48 -3.82 6.85
C ALA A 46 52.55 -5.33 7.11
N LYS A 47 53.31 -6.08 6.31
CA LYS A 47 53.52 -7.52 6.51
C LYS A 47 54.25 -7.79 7.83
N GLN A 48 55.30 -7.05 8.13
CA GLN A 48 56.03 -7.14 9.39
C GLN A 48 55.13 -6.76 10.58
N PHE A 49 54.33 -5.71 10.45
CA PHE A 49 53.35 -5.32 11.45
C PHE A 49 52.31 -6.43 11.70
N THR A 50 51.77 -7.04 10.64
CA THR A 50 50.83 -8.18 10.76
C THR A 50 51.47 -9.39 11.45
N GLN A 51 52.74 -9.67 11.17
CA GLN A 51 53.49 -10.72 11.86
C GLN A 51 53.66 -10.40 13.35
N GLN A 52 54.10 -9.18 13.68
CA GLN A 52 54.23 -8.70 15.07
C GLN A 52 52.89 -8.76 15.82
N LEU A 53 51.79 -8.38 15.15
CA LEU A 53 50.45 -8.38 15.70
C LEU A 53 49.91 -9.80 15.93
N ASN A 54 50.29 -10.76 15.09
CA ASN A 54 49.99 -12.18 15.26
C ASN A 54 50.81 -12.80 16.41
N ASP A 55 52.10 -12.47 16.50
CA ASP A 55 52.98 -12.98 17.55
C ASP A 55 52.59 -12.41 18.93
N ALA A 56 52.15 -11.15 18.98
CA ALA A 56 51.61 -10.49 20.19
C ALA A 56 50.30 -11.10 20.71
N ALA A 57 49.63 -11.95 19.90
CA ALA A 57 48.44 -12.70 20.32
C ALA A 57 48.78 -14.04 21.01
N ALA A 58 50.07 -14.44 21.06
CA ALA A 58 50.50 -15.65 21.74
C ALA A 58 50.29 -15.54 23.27
N PRO A 59 49.87 -16.63 23.96
CA PRO A 59 49.62 -16.61 25.41
C PRO A 59 50.80 -16.16 26.27
N GLU A 60 52.02 -16.34 25.76
CA GLU A 60 53.28 -16.04 26.45
C GLU A 60 53.65 -14.55 26.40
N GLN A 61 53.02 -13.75 25.53
CA GLN A 61 53.37 -12.33 25.29
C GLN A 61 52.29 -11.34 25.77
N LEU A 62 51.29 -11.82 26.52
CA LEU A 62 50.10 -11.04 26.87
C LEU A 62 50.38 -9.74 27.64
N GLN A 63 51.40 -9.71 28.51
CA GLN A 63 51.73 -8.52 29.29
C GLN A 63 52.70 -7.56 28.59
N SER A 64 53.60 -8.06 27.73
CA SER A 64 54.66 -7.25 27.13
C SER A 64 54.20 -6.46 25.90
N GLN A 65 53.21 -6.98 25.15
CA GLN A 65 52.73 -6.39 23.90
C GLN A 65 51.30 -5.84 23.97
N TRP A 66 50.85 -5.46 25.18
CA TRP A 66 49.49 -4.94 25.44
C TRP A 66 49.02 -3.84 24.48
N HIS A 67 49.92 -2.94 24.07
CA HIS A 67 49.59 -1.84 23.17
C HIS A 67 49.20 -2.29 21.74
N LEU A 68 49.76 -3.41 21.24
CA LEU A 68 49.33 -3.98 19.96
C LEU A 68 47.94 -4.63 20.08
N GLN A 69 47.62 -5.21 21.24
CA GLN A 69 46.33 -5.87 21.49
C GLN A 69 45.15 -4.88 21.50
N GLN A 70 45.38 -3.61 21.85
CA GLN A 70 44.35 -2.56 21.77
C GLN A 70 43.81 -2.35 20.35
N TRP A 71 44.61 -2.63 19.31
CA TRP A 71 44.16 -2.55 17.92
C TRP A 71 43.11 -3.60 17.58
N TRP A 72 43.18 -4.79 18.18
CA TRP A 72 42.14 -5.81 18.01
C TRP A 72 40.80 -5.37 18.60
N ILE A 73 40.81 -4.64 19.71
CA ILE A 73 39.60 -4.05 20.31
C ILE A 73 39.01 -3.00 19.37
N LEU A 74 39.85 -2.12 18.79
CA LEU A 74 39.40 -1.10 17.84
C LEU A 74 38.85 -1.72 16.55
N VAL A 75 39.52 -2.73 16.00
CA VAL A 75 39.06 -3.46 14.80
C VAL A 75 37.74 -4.17 15.08
N ALA A 76 37.62 -4.89 16.19
CA ALA A 76 36.38 -5.54 16.58
C ALA A 76 35.24 -4.52 16.78
N GLY A 77 35.52 -3.40 17.45
CA GLY A 77 34.57 -2.32 17.64
C GLY A 77 34.12 -1.68 16.32
N PHE A 78 35.06 -1.44 15.39
CA PHE A 78 34.75 -0.93 14.07
C PHE A 78 33.90 -1.91 13.25
N LEU A 79 34.22 -3.21 13.28
CA LEU A 79 33.44 -4.24 12.59
C LEU A 79 32.02 -4.35 13.17
N LEU A 80 31.88 -4.31 14.50
CA LEU A 80 30.58 -4.33 15.17
C LEU A 80 29.77 -3.07 14.86
N PHE A 81 30.39 -1.89 14.90
CA PHE A 81 29.70 -0.64 14.55
C PHE A 81 29.30 -0.62 13.07
N SER A 82 30.19 -1.07 12.18
CA SER A 82 29.92 -1.17 10.74
C SER A 82 28.79 -2.14 10.44
N SER A 83 28.70 -3.27 11.16
CA SER A 83 27.59 -4.21 11.00
C SER A 83 26.25 -3.62 11.44
N ILE A 84 26.24 -2.82 12.52
CA ILE A 84 25.06 -2.06 12.95
C ILE A 84 24.66 -1.03 11.90
N LEU A 85 25.61 -0.28 11.33
CA LEU A 85 25.32 0.70 10.28
C LEU A 85 24.80 0.04 9.01
N ILE A 86 25.44 -1.04 8.55
CA ILE A 86 24.96 -1.82 7.40
C ILE A 86 23.54 -2.28 7.70
N PHE A 87 23.30 -2.91 8.84
CA PHE A 87 21.97 -3.36 9.23
C PHE A 87 20.95 -2.22 9.33
N ALA A 88 21.34 -1.02 9.78
CA ALA A 88 20.45 0.14 9.87
C ALA A 88 20.11 0.73 8.49
N PHE A 89 21.07 0.77 7.58
CA PHE A 89 20.92 1.36 6.24
C PHE A 89 20.45 0.37 5.16
N THR A 90 20.54 -0.94 5.40
CA THR A 90 20.03 -1.98 4.49
C THR A 90 18.68 -2.55 4.90
N ARG A 91 18.05 -2.06 5.99
CA ARG A 91 16.69 -2.49 6.31
C ARG A 91 15.77 -2.08 5.15
N PRO A 92 15.04 -3.02 4.54
CA PRO A 92 14.04 -2.66 3.54
C PRO A 92 13.02 -1.72 4.20
N ILE A 93 12.67 -0.64 3.49
CA ILE A 93 11.60 0.23 3.93
C ILE A 93 10.31 -0.59 3.81
N ASN A 94 9.76 -1.00 4.94
CA ASN A 94 8.54 -1.79 4.94
C ASN A 94 7.39 -0.92 4.34
N PRO A 95 6.65 -1.41 3.32
CA PRO A 95 5.52 -0.70 2.72
C PRO A 95 4.50 -0.19 3.74
N THR A 96 4.27 -0.97 4.80
CA THR A 96 3.45 -0.60 5.96
C THR A 96 3.95 0.68 6.64
N LYS A 97 5.27 0.88 6.74
CA LYS A 97 5.86 2.08 7.34
C LYS A 97 5.67 3.31 6.44
N ILE A 98 5.69 3.14 5.12
CA ILE A 98 5.43 4.23 4.17
C ILE A 98 3.98 4.70 4.29
N GLU A 99 3.02 3.77 4.24
CA GLU A 99 1.59 4.08 4.40
C GLU A 99 1.30 4.72 5.77
N ALA A 100 1.91 4.22 6.84
CA ALA A 100 1.77 4.80 8.19
C ALA A 100 2.31 6.24 8.26
N ASN A 101 3.47 6.51 7.67
CA ASN A 101 4.06 7.85 7.64
C ASN A 101 3.21 8.82 6.80
N TYR A 102 2.72 8.37 5.65
CA TYR A 102 1.79 9.15 4.82
C TYR A 102 0.54 9.51 5.63
N LEU A 103 -0.12 8.53 6.25
CA LEU A 103 -1.33 8.78 7.06
C LEU A 103 -1.08 9.69 8.24
N ARG A 104 0.08 9.59 8.90
CA ARG A 104 0.45 10.50 9.99
C ARG A 104 0.46 11.97 9.54
N GLU A 105 0.92 12.23 8.33
CA GLU A 105 0.95 13.58 7.75
C GLU A 105 -0.43 14.02 7.26
N VAL A 106 -1.10 13.14 6.52
CA VAL A 106 -2.31 13.53 5.77
C VAL A 106 -3.60 13.35 6.55
N ASP A 107 -3.60 12.52 7.60
CA ASP A 107 -4.78 12.14 8.37
C ASP A 107 -4.44 11.66 9.79
N PRO A 108 -4.06 12.59 10.69
CA PRO A 108 -3.59 12.25 12.03
C PRO A 108 -4.68 11.59 12.88
N GLN A 109 -5.96 11.82 12.59
CA GLN A 109 -7.08 11.21 13.32
C GLN A 109 -7.12 9.70 13.10
N ILE A 110 -7.08 9.22 11.84
CA ILE A 110 -7.08 7.78 11.59
C ILE A 110 -5.76 7.14 12.03
N TYR A 111 -4.64 7.84 11.88
CA TYR A 111 -3.34 7.36 12.37
C TYR A 111 -3.34 7.10 13.89
N ALA A 112 -3.90 8.05 14.67
CA ALA A 112 -4.04 7.89 16.12
C ALA A 112 -5.02 6.77 16.49
N LEU A 113 -6.12 6.63 15.75
CA LEU A 113 -7.10 5.56 15.98
C LEU A 113 -6.50 4.17 15.76
N LEU A 114 -5.57 4.04 14.82
CA LEU A 114 -4.86 2.80 14.52
C LEU A 114 -3.64 2.56 15.41
N ASP A 115 -3.30 3.49 16.31
CA ASP A 115 -2.07 3.45 17.13
C ASP A 115 -0.80 3.25 16.27
N GLY A 116 -0.78 3.89 15.09
CA GLY A 116 0.30 3.75 14.12
C GLY A 116 0.38 2.40 13.40
N GLN A 117 -0.56 1.49 13.61
CA GLN A 117 -0.69 0.25 12.83
C GLN A 117 -1.33 0.52 11.47
N ILE A 118 -1.07 -0.37 10.51
CA ILE A 118 -1.75 -0.36 9.20
C ILE A 118 -2.47 -1.69 9.06
N LEU A 119 -3.76 -1.63 8.76
CA LEU A 119 -4.57 -2.81 8.56
C LEU A 119 -4.39 -3.32 7.13
N SER A 120 -4.35 -4.63 6.98
CA SER A 120 -4.34 -5.31 5.69
C SER A 120 -5.77 -5.63 5.25
N PRO A 121 -6.09 -5.47 3.95
CA PRO A 121 -7.38 -5.92 3.42
C PRO A 121 -7.64 -7.41 3.65
N PRO A 122 -8.89 -7.81 3.93
CA PRO A 122 -9.27 -9.22 3.93
C PRO A 122 -9.14 -9.81 2.52
N ALA A 123 -9.09 -11.14 2.43
CA ALA A 123 -9.11 -11.83 1.15
C ALA A 123 -10.36 -11.46 0.33
N GLU A 124 -10.19 -11.38 -0.98
CA GLU A 124 -11.32 -11.14 -1.89
C GLU A 124 -12.31 -12.30 -1.82
N VAL A 125 -13.60 -11.98 -1.89
CA VAL A 125 -14.66 -12.98 -1.84
C VAL A 125 -14.86 -13.59 -3.22
N GLU A 126 -14.96 -14.92 -3.26
CA GLU A 126 -15.23 -15.68 -4.47
C GLU A 126 -16.48 -15.16 -5.19
N GLN A 127 -16.36 -14.94 -6.51
CA GLN A 127 -17.42 -14.34 -7.31
C GLN A 127 -18.71 -15.18 -7.32
N SER A 128 -18.59 -16.51 -7.21
CA SER A 128 -19.72 -17.44 -7.12
C SER A 128 -20.62 -17.19 -5.91
N LEU A 129 -20.05 -16.75 -4.78
CA LEU A 129 -20.81 -16.44 -3.57
C LEU A 129 -21.64 -15.16 -3.75
N ILE A 130 -21.13 -14.20 -4.53
CA ILE A 130 -21.88 -12.99 -4.88
C ILE A 130 -23.00 -13.34 -5.86
N GLU A 131 -22.72 -14.18 -6.85
CA GLU A 131 -23.75 -14.67 -7.79
C GLU A 131 -24.87 -15.42 -7.08
N GLU A 132 -24.54 -16.30 -6.12
CA GLU A 132 -25.55 -16.98 -5.28
C GLU A 132 -26.39 -15.96 -4.50
N ALA A 133 -25.76 -14.95 -3.90
CA ALA A 133 -26.45 -13.90 -3.17
C ALA A 133 -27.40 -13.11 -4.08
N VAL A 134 -26.95 -12.70 -5.26
CA VAL A 134 -27.77 -11.97 -6.25
C VAL A 134 -28.95 -12.82 -6.72
N ASN A 135 -28.73 -14.11 -6.99
CA ASN A 135 -29.79 -15.01 -7.41
C ASN A 135 -30.81 -15.23 -6.28
N SER A 136 -30.37 -15.41 -5.03
CA SER A 136 -31.27 -15.57 -3.89
C SER A 136 -32.21 -14.37 -3.70
N ILE A 137 -31.72 -13.15 -3.98
CA ILE A 137 -32.54 -11.94 -3.91
C ILE A 137 -33.60 -11.94 -5.02
N ARG A 138 -33.23 -12.33 -6.24
CA ARG A 138 -34.19 -12.44 -7.36
C ARG A 138 -35.27 -13.47 -7.08
N ASP A 139 -34.93 -14.59 -6.44
CA ASP A 139 -35.91 -15.62 -6.06
C ASP A 139 -36.89 -15.11 -5.00
N ILE A 140 -36.40 -14.34 -4.02
CA ILE A 140 -37.25 -13.65 -3.03
C ILE A 140 -38.16 -12.63 -3.71
N GLU A 141 -37.67 -11.87 -4.69
CA GLU A 141 -38.49 -10.87 -5.39
C GLU A 141 -39.57 -11.48 -6.26
N SER A 142 -39.24 -12.55 -6.98
CA SER A 142 -40.21 -13.25 -7.83
C SER A 142 -41.30 -13.94 -7.01
N SER A 143 -40.98 -14.52 -5.85
CA SER A 143 -41.97 -15.11 -4.94
C SER A 143 -42.89 -14.06 -4.32
N VAL A 144 -42.34 -12.93 -3.85
CA VAL A 144 -43.16 -11.83 -3.30
C VAL A 144 -44.07 -11.20 -4.37
N GLN A 145 -43.63 -11.08 -5.61
CA GLN A 145 -44.46 -10.61 -6.72
C GLN A 145 -45.58 -11.59 -7.10
N ALA A 146 -45.36 -12.91 -6.96
CA ALA A 146 -46.38 -13.91 -7.22
C ALA A 146 -47.48 -13.93 -6.13
N GLU A 147 -47.13 -13.56 -4.89
CA GLU A 147 -48.07 -13.50 -3.76
C GLU A 147 -48.84 -12.16 -3.69
N ALA A 148 -48.28 -11.08 -4.22
CA ALA A 148 -48.87 -9.74 -4.20
C ALA A 148 -49.34 -9.29 -5.60
N PHE A 149 -50.49 -9.79 -6.08
CA PHE A 149 -51.16 -9.23 -7.26
C PHE A 149 -51.87 -7.92 -6.91
N ASN A 150 -51.10 -6.83 -6.79
CA ASN A 150 -51.63 -5.47 -6.65
C ASN A 150 -50.75 -4.52 -7.49
N PRO A 151 -51.26 -3.91 -8.59
CA PRO A 151 -50.42 -3.28 -9.62
C PRO A 151 -49.89 -1.88 -9.23
N GLY A 152 -49.67 -1.62 -7.94
CA GLY A 152 -49.43 -0.28 -7.41
C GLY A 152 -48.10 -0.06 -6.67
N ILE A 153 -47.23 -1.05 -6.52
CA ILE A 153 -46.01 -0.89 -5.69
C ILE A 153 -44.77 -1.37 -6.44
N GLU A 154 -43.93 -0.39 -6.82
CA GLU A 154 -42.45 -0.38 -6.95
C GLU A 154 -41.67 -1.71 -7.03
N GLY A 155 -42.17 -2.74 -7.74
CA GLY A 155 -41.54 -4.06 -7.83
C GLY A 155 -40.46 -4.18 -8.91
N VAL A 156 -40.47 -3.30 -9.91
CA VAL A 156 -39.51 -3.32 -11.04
C VAL A 156 -38.16 -2.66 -10.68
N HIS A 157 -38.07 -2.02 -9.50
CA HIS A 157 -36.96 -1.14 -9.14
C HIS A 157 -35.65 -1.82 -8.72
N ARG A 158 -35.64 -3.10 -8.34
CA ARG A 158 -34.45 -3.74 -7.71
C ARG A 158 -33.68 -4.72 -8.58
N GLN A 159 -34.30 -5.28 -9.61
CA GLN A 159 -33.73 -6.40 -10.37
C GLN A 159 -32.47 -6.04 -11.18
N HIS A 160 -32.31 -4.77 -11.58
CA HIS A 160 -31.12 -4.29 -12.29
C HIS A 160 -29.95 -3.95 -11.36
N SER A 161 -30.21 -3.38 -10.16
CA SER A 161 -29.18 -2.94 -9.21
C SER A 161 -28.22 -4.06 -8.80
N TYR A 162 -28.73 -5.29 -8.61
CA TYR A 162 -27.89 -6.42 -8.20
C TYR A 162 -27.11 -7.07 -9.35
N THR A 163 -27.56 -6.90 -10.60
CA THR A 163 -26.84 -7.41 -11.78
C THR A 163 -25.56 -6.60 -12.03
N ASP A 164 -25.62 -5.29 -11.76
CA ASP A 164 -24.47 -4.38 -11.88
C ASP A 164 -23.34 -4.71 -10.89
N LEU A 165 -23.64 -5.41 -9.80
CA LEU A 165 -22.63 -5.90 -8.85
C LEU A 165 -21.67 -6.89 -9.49
N LEU A 166 -22.10 -7.69 -10.48
CA LEU A 166 -21.20 -8.65 -11.13
C LEU A 166 -20.05 -7.97 -11.87
N SER A 167 -20.28 -6.74 -12.34
CA SER A 167 -19.27 -5.90 -13.01
C SER A 167 -18.44 -5.02 -12.06
N ALA A 168 -18.66 -5.12 -10.74
CA ALA A 168 -18.05 -4.24 -9.76
C ALA A 168 -16.55 -4.52 -9.52
N ASP A 169 -15.76 -3.46 -9.34
CA ASP A 169 -14.37 -3.57 -8.93
C ASP A 169 -14.28 -3.73 -7.40
N ARG A 170 -13.87 -4.92 -6.97
CA ARG A 170 -13.73 -5.31 -5.56
C ARG A 170 -12.31 -5.15 -5.05
N LYS A 171 -11.41 -4.55 -5.84
CA LYS A 171 -10.02 -4.47 -5.49
C LYS A 171 -9.73 -3.23 -4.64
N TRP A 172 -8.98 -3.44 -3.56
CA TRP A 172 -8.62 -2.39 -2.62
C TRP A 172 -7.57 -1.40 -3.14
N HIS A 173 -6.79 -1.77 -4.17
CA HIS A 173 -5.66 -0.98 -4.67
C HIS A 173 -6.03 0.40 -5.26
N LYS A 174 -7.28 0.61 -5.68
CA LYS A 174 -7.76 1.92 -6.18
C LYS A 174 -8.47 2.75 -5.11
N MET A 175 -8.53 2.28 -3.87
CA MET A 175 -9.04 3.06 -2.76
C MET A 175 -7.97 4.00 -2.22
N ASN A 176 -8.36 5.24 -1.95
CA ASN A 176 -7.47 6.19 -1.32
C ASN A 176 -7.10 5.70 0.10
N PRO A 177 -5.83 5.81 0.55
CA PRO A 177 -5.39 5.23 1.83
C PRO A 177 -6.16 5.75 3.04
N ARG A 178 -6.57 7.03 3.03
CA ARG A 178 -7.35 7.64 4.11
C ARG A 178 -8.72 6.98 4.27
N TYR A 179 -9.35 6.61 3.15
CA TYR A 179 -10.63 5.90 3.15
C TYR A 179 -10.43 4.42 3.46
N LYS A 180 -9.46 3.78 2.78
CA LYS A 180 -9.09 2.38 2.95
C LYS A 180 -8.90 2.02 4.42
N GLN A 181 -8.07 2.75 5.14
CA GLN A 181 -7.78 2.45 6.55
C GLN A 181 -8.98 2.69 7.49
N ARG A 182 -9.82 3.69 7.20
CA ARG A 182 -11.10 3.86 7.93
C ARG A 182 -11.99 2.65 7.73
N LEU A 183 -12.18 2.23 6.48
CA LEU A 183 -13.03 1.08 6.16
C LEU A 183 -12.49 -0.20 6.81
N LEU A 184 -11.17 -0.42 6.79
CA LEU A 184 -10.58 -1.58 7.46
C LEU A 184 -10.76 -1.54 8.99
N MET A 185 -10.72 -0.35 9.59
CA MET A 185 -11.04 -0.20 11.01
C MET A 185 -12.51 -0.55 11.28
N VAL A 186 -13.43 -0.18 10.39
CA VAL A 186 -14.85 -0.59 10.47
C VAL A 186 -14.97 -2.11 10.40
N PHE A 187 -14.29 -2.76 9.44
CA PHE A 187 -14.28 -4.23 9.32
C PHE A 187 -13.80 -4.90 10.60
N LYS A 188 -12.69 -4.40 11.17
CA LYS A 188 -12.14 -4.90 12.43
C LYS A 188 -13.14 -4.77 13.58
N ILE A 189 -13.73 -3.58 13.76
CA ILE A 189 -14.71 -3.34 14.83
C ILE A 189 -15.95 -4.22 14.66
N MET A 190 -16.47 -4.34 13.44
CA MET A 190 -17.65 -5.14 13.14
C MET A 190 -17.44 -6.63 13.45
N GLN A 191 -16.27 -7.16 13.07
CA GLN A 191 -15.88 -8.53 13.37
C GLN A 191 -15.68 -8.74 14.89
N GLU A 192 -14.86 -7.91 15.53
CA GLU A 192 -14.44 -8.12 16.92
C GLU A 192 -15.55 -7.86 17.95
N ARG A 193 -16.43 -6.86 17.70
CA ARG A 193 -17.46 -6.47 18.68
C ARG A 193 -18.82 -7.08 18.41
N TYR A 194 -19.16 -7.33 17.15
CA TYR A 194 -20.50 -7.73 16.77
C TYR A 194 -20.55 -9.08 16.04
N GLY A 195 -19.40 -9.67 15.70
CA GLY A 195 -19.33 -10.95 14.99
C GLY A 195 -19.84 -10.89 13.55
N TYR A 196 -19.86 -9.70 12.94
CA TYR A 196 -20.27 -9.52 11.55
C TYR A 196 -19.04 -9.56 10.64
N GLU A 197 -18.95 -10.62 9.84
CA GLU A 197 -17.96 -10.72 8.77
C GLU A 197 -18.42 -9.85 7.60
N MET A 198 -17.62 -8.86 7.23
CA MET A 198 -17.93 -7.92 6.16
C MET A 198 -17.31 -8.33 4.82
N VAL A 199 -18.00 -8.00 3.74
CA VAL A 199 -17.59 -8.28 2.36
C VAL A 199 -17.60 -6.98 1.57
N LEU A 200 -16.53 -6.71 0.83
CA LEU A 200 -16.48 -5.60 -0.12
C LEU A 200 -17.22 -6.00 -1.41
N LEU A 201 -18.31 -5.30 -1.73
CA LEU A 201 -19.04 -5.48 -2.99
C LEU A 201 -18.46 -4.60 -4.10
N GLU A 202 -18.12 -3.36 -3.77
CA GLU A 202 -17.56 -2.42 -4.72
C GLU A 202 -16.72 -1.37 -4.00
N GLY A 203 -15.50 -1.13 -4.48
CA GLY A 203 -14.66 -0.02 -4.03
C GLY A 203 -14.59 1.10 -5.05
N TYR A 204 -13.88 0.84 -6.15
CA TYR A 204 -13.72 1.80 -7.24
C TYR A 204 -14.80 1.63 -8.31
N ARG A 205 -15.26 2.75 -8.87
CA ARG A 205 -16.18 2.78 -10.00
C ARG A 205 -15.63 3.68 -11.08
N SER A 206 -15.48 3.18 -12.30
CA SER A 206 -14.98 4.01 -13.40
C SER A 206 -16.02 5.07 -13.82
N PRO A 207 -15.58 6.21 -14.40
CA PRO A 207 -16.48 7.22 -14.96
C PRO A 207 -17.44 6.68 -16.03
N GLU A 208 -16.98 5.76 -16.86
CA GLU A 208 -17.76 5.13 -17.92
C GLU A 208 -18.88 4.28 -17.30
N ARG A 209 -18.54 3.44 -16.31
CA ARG A 209 -19.53 2.64 -15.57
C ARG A 209 -20.51 3.53 -14.83
N GLN A 210 -20.05 4.61 -14.17
CA GLN A 210 -20.93 5.56 -13.51
C GLN A 210 -21.93 6.20 -14.49
N ASN A 211 -21.50 6.58 -15.69
CA ASN A 211 -22.39 7.12 -16.72
C ASN A 211 -23.41 6.07 -17.22
N SER A 212 -23.00 4.81 -17.33
CA SER A 212 -23.92 3.70 -17.65
C SER A 212 -25.00 3.56 -16.57
N LEU A 213 -24.62 3.58 -15.30
CA LEU A 213 -25.56 3.50 -14.16
C LEU A 213 -26.49 4.72 -14.08
N ALA A 214 -25.99 5.92 -14.40
CA ALA A 214 -26.78 7.14 -14.43
C ALA A 214 -27.91 7.12 -15.47
N GLY A 215 -27.90 6.18 -16.42
CA GLY A 215 -29.02 5.89 -17.30
C GLY A 215 -30.27 5.41 -16.53
N ASN A 216 -30.11 4.93 -15.30
CA ASN A 216 -31.18 4.56 -14.39
C ASN A 216 -31.16 5.43 -13.13
N SER A 217 -32.05 6.42 -13.08
CA SER A 217 -32.14 7.38 -11.95
C SER A 217 -32.52 6.77 -10.60
N HIS A 218 -32.96 5.51 -10.57
CA HIS A 218 -33.28 4.76 -9.35
C HIS A 218 -32.04 4.11 -8.73
N ILE A 219 -30.97 3.88 -9.50
CA ILE A 219 -29.69 3.37 -9.00
C ILE A 219 -28.84 4.53 -8.52
N THR A 220 -28.66 5.54 -9.39
CA THR A 220 -27.87 6.72 -9.05
C THR A 220 -28.31 7.92 -9.87
N ARG A 221 -28.26 9.08 -9.25
CA ARG A 221 -28.42 10.38 -9.93
C ARG A 221 -27.08 11.02 -10.26
N ALA A 222 -25.97 10.43 -9.81
CA ALA A 222 -24.63 10.93 -10.02
C ALA A 222 -24.12 10.54 -11.42
N LYS A 223 -23.63 11.53 -12.17
CA LYS A 223 -22.89 11.32 -13.42
C LYS A 223 -21.40 11.10 -13.12
N ALA A 224 -20.59 10.95 -14.17
CA ALA A 224 -19.14 10.89 -14.05
C ALA A 224 -18.57 12.01 -13.15
N PHE A 225 -17.63 11.64 -12.29
CA PHE A 225 -16.97 12.43 -11.25
C PHE A 225 -17.90 13.03 -10.21
N GLN A 226 -19.16 12.59 -10.10
CA GLN A 226 -20.08 13.06 -9.06
C GLN A 226 -20.18 12.07 -7.88
N SER A 227 -19.78 10.80 -8.07
CA SER A 227 -19.74 9.77 -7.03
C SER A 227 -18.36 9.64 -6.40
N TYR A 228 -18.30 9.38 -5.09
CA TYR A 228 -17.05 9.20 -4.34
C TYR A 228 -16.31 7.90 -4.69
N HIS A 229 -16.98 6.88 -5.25
CA HIS A 229 -16.32 5.66 -5.75
C HIS A 229 -15.26 5.96 -6.82
N GLN A 230 -15.47 7.02 -7.59
CA GLN A 230 -14.59 7.43 -8.68
C GLN A 230 -13.29 8.05 -8.17
N PHE A 231 -13.28 8.49 -6.91
CA PHE A 231 -12.13 9.07 -6.22
C PHE A 231 -11.47 8.06 -5.26
N GLY A 232 -11.94 6.81 -5.22
CA GLY A 232 -11.48 5.83 -4.25
C GLY A 232 -11.87 6.17 -2.80
N LEU A 233 -12.94 6.94 -2.62
CA LEU A 233 -13.40 7.47 -1.33
C LEU A 233 -14.74 6.90 -0.88
N ALA A 234 -15.24 5.85 -1.52
CA ALA A 234 -16.46 5.17 -1.11
C ALA A 234 -16.36 3.66 -1.33
N ALA A 235 -17.24 2.93 -0.67
CA ALA A 235 -17.42 1.50 -0.88
C ALA A 235 -18.83 1.07 -0.55
N ASP A 236 -19.25 0.03 -1.25
CA ASP A 236 -20.48 -0.71 -0.99
C ASP A 236 -20.07 -2.05 -0.35
N ILE A 237 -20.70 -2.40 0.77
CA ILE A 237 -20.40 -3.61 1.54
C ILE A 237 -21.62 -4.52 1.69
N ALA A 238 -21.36 -5.77 2.02
CA ALA A 238 -22.36 -6.75 2.47
C ALA A 238 -21.81 -7.54 3.67
N PHE A 239 -22.57 -8.53 4.14
CA PHE A 239 -22.17 -9.41 5.21
C PHE A 239 -22.05 -10.86 4.75
N LYS A 240 -21.17 -11.62 5.40
CA LYS A 240 -21.06 -13.07 5.24
C LYS A 240 -21.57 -13.76 6.51
N ARG A 241 -22.39 -14.79 6.33
CA ARG A 241 -22.87 -15.65 7.43
C ARG A 241 -22.90 -17.09 6.94
N ASN A 242 -22.25 -17.99 7.68
CA ASN A 242 -22.20 -19.42 7.36
C ASN A 242 -21.72 -19.70 5.93
N GLY A 243 -20.70 -18.94 5.48
CA GLY A 243 -20.14 -19.07 4.13
C GLY A 243 -20.95 -18.42 3.01
N LYS A 244 -22.14 -17.86 3.29
CA LYS A 244 -22.99 -17.21 2.30
C LYS A 244 -22.95 -15.70 2.44
N VAL A 245 -22.93 -15.00 1.30
CA VAL A 245 -23.03 -13.54 1.27
C VAL A 245 -24.51 -13.15 1.33
N ILE A 246 -24.83 -12.21 2.21
CA ILE A 246 -26.18 -11.67 2.42
C ILE A 246 -26.12 -10.18 2.16
N ILE A 247 -26.76 -9.74 1.07
CA ILE A 247 -26.73 -8.34 0.62
C ILE A 247 -28.02 -7.61 1.01
N SER A 248 -29.19 -8.25 0.86
CA SER A 248 -30.45 -7.54 1.04
C SER A 248 -30.76 -7.22 2.50
N GLU A 249 -31.10 -5.96 2.73
CA GLU A 249 -31.67 -5.41 3.96
C GLU A 249 -33.06 -5.99 4.31
N ARG A 250 -33.68 -6.78 3.42
CA ARG A 250 -34.88 -7.55 3.74
C ARG A 250 -34.60 -8.69 4.72
N ASP A 251 -33.36 -9.19 4.78
CA ASP A 251 -32.94 -10.11 5.84
C ASP A 251 -32.77 -9.31 7.15
N PRO A 252 -33.53 -9.61 8.22
CA PRO A 252 -33.48 -8.82 9.46
C PRO A 252 -32.10 -8.80 10.13
N TRP A 253 -31.33 -9.89 10.00
CA TRP A 253 -29.97 -9.96 10.53
C TRP A 253 -29.00 -9.09 9.73
N ALA A 254 -29.15 -9.06 8.40
CA ALA A 254 -28.37 -8.16 7.55
C ALA A 254 -28.73 -6.69 7.81
N MET A 255 -30.02 -6.37 7.98
CA MET A 255 -30.46 -5.01 8.33
C MET A 255 -29.87 -4.53 9.65
N GLN A 256 -29.88 -5.37 10.68
CA GLN A 256 -29.21 -5.07 11.95
C GLN A 256 -27.70 -4.84 11.74
N GLY A 257 -27.07 -5.68 10.91
CA GLY A 257 -25.68 -5.51 10.50
C GLY A 257 -25.43 -4.14 9.87
N TYR A 258 -26.29 -3.70 8.96
CA TYR A 258 -26.16 -2.40 8.30
C TYR A 258 -26.32 -1.22 9.27
N GLN A 259 -27.22 -1.32 10.25
CA GLN A 259 -27.38 -0.27 11.28
C GLN A 259 -26.15 -0.16 12.18
N LEU A 260 -25.57 -1.30 12.58
CA LEU A 260 -24.31 -1.35 13.33
C LEU A 260 -23.16 -0.80 12.49
N TYR A 261 -23.05 -1.26 11.23
CA TYR A 261 -22.07 -0.76 10.27
C TYR A 261 -22.14 0.76 10.13
N GLY A 262 -23.33 1.32 9.95
CA GLY A 262 -23.53 2.76 9.85
C GLY A 262 -23.00 3.51 11.06
N THR A 263 -23.34 3.04 12.27
CA THR A 263 -22.87 3.63 13.52
C THR A 263 -21.34 3.57 13.65
N VAL A 264 -20.73 2.44 13.27
CA VAL A 264 -19.28 2.25 13.32
C VAL A 264 -18.58 3.11 12.26
N ALA A 265 -19.11 3.17 11.04
CA ALA A 265 -18.60 4.00 9.95
C ALA A 265 -18.60 5.49 10.34
N GLU A 266 -19.70 5.97 10.92
CA GLU A 266 -19.81 7.33 11.44
C GLU A 266 -18.77 7.60 12.54
N SER A 267 -18.50 6.63 13.44
CA SER A 267 -17.53 6.77 14.53
C SER A 267 -16.08 6.97 14.06
N VAL A 268 -15.74 6.53 12.84
CA VAL A 268 -14.41 6.71 12.23
C VAL A 268 -14.38 7.85 11.20
N GLY A 269 -15.43 8.68 11.16
CA GLY A 269 -15.50 9.87 10.31
C GLY A 269 -15.97 9.62 8.87
N LEU A 270 -16.60 8.47 8.60
CA LEU A 270 -17.26 8.22 7.32
C LEU A 270 -18.71 8.72 7.36
N THR A 271 -19.25 9.05 6.19
CA THR A 271 -20.68 9.26 6.01
C THR A 271 -21.32 7.95 5.58
N TRP A 272 -22.44 7.58 6.22
CA TRP A 272 -23.18 6.36 5.91
C TRP A 272 -24.40 6.64 5.02
N GLY A 273 -24.60 5.84 3.98
CA GLY A 273 -25.70 6.00 3.02
C GLY A 273 -27.09 5.72 3.60
N GLY A 274 -27.18 4.94 4.69
CA GLY A 274 -28.44 4.71 5.41
C GLY A 274 -29.05 5.97 6.03
N ARG A 275 -28.25 7.04 6.23
CA ARG A 275 -28.75 8.35 6.69
C ARG A 275 -29.34 9.24 5.60
N TRP A 276 -29.20 8.87 4.32
CA TRP A 276 -29.66 9.74 3.25
C TRP A 276 -31.19 9.89 3.26
N THR A 277 -31.67 11.09 2.97
CA THR A 277 -33.12 11.40 2.97
C THR A 277 -33.84 10.83 1.75
N SER A 278 -33.12 10.44 0.71
CA SER A 278 -33.65 9.79 -0.49
C SER A 278 -32.65 8.80 -1.03
N ILE A 279 -33.13 7.65 -1.53
CA ILE A 279 -32.29 6.54 -2.02
C ILE A 279 -31.34 6.08 -0.91
N GLN A 280 -31.89 5.60 0.20
CA GLN A 280 -31.07 5.07 1.30
C GLN A 280 -30.27 3.87 0.81
N ASP A 281 -28.94 3.96 0.93
CA ASP A 281 -28.03 2.88 0.60
C ASP A 281 -27.33 2.40 1.86
N TYR A 282 -27.84 1.31 2.42
CA TYR A 282 -27.41 0.79 3.70
C TYR A 282 -26.01 0.16 3.66
N GLY A 283 -25.57 -0.34 2.50
CA GLY A 283 -24.22 -0.89 2.30
C GLY A 283 -23.17 0.19 2.01
N HIS A 284 -23.60 1.40 1.65
CA HIS A 284 -22.70 2.45 1.23
C HIS A 284 -22.06 3.23 2.40
N SER A 285 -20.76 3.48 2.30
CA SER A 285 -20.11 4.58 3.04
C SER A 285 -19.18 5.39 2.14
N GLU A 286 -19.03 6.67 2.48
CA GLU A 286 -18.16 7.60 1.76
C GLU A 286 -17.36 8.48 2.73
N TYR A 287 -16.10 8.76 2.38
CA TYR A 287 -15.31 9.78 3.06
C TYR A 287 -15.46 11.13 2.36
N ARG A 288 -16.17 12.05 3.02
CA ARG A 288 -16.33 13.43 2.57
C ARG A 288 -15.09 14.26 2.89
N MET A 289 -14.03 14.02 2.13
CA MET A 289 -12.76 14.72 2.28
C MET A 289 -12.96 16.25 2.22
N PRO A 290 -12.54 17.01 3.24
CA PRO A 290 -12.65 18.46 3.24
C PRO A 290 -11.92 19.09 2.04
N GLY A 291 -12.59 20.02 1.36
CA GLY A 291 -12.00 20.74 0.21
C GLY A 291 -11.89 19.93 -1.08
N LEU A 292 -12.45 18.71 -1.16
CA LEU A 292 -12.43 17.90 -2.36
C LEU A 292 -13.05 18.62 -3.56
N ARG A 293 -12.27 18.76 -4.64
CA ARG A 293 -12.78 19.21 -5.95
C ARG A 293 -13.11 17.99 -6.79
N LYS A 294 -14.37 17.83 -7.15
CA LYS A 294 -14.86 16.70 -7.95
C LYS A 294 -14.51 16.85 -9.44
N THR A 295 -13.24 16.63 -9.79
CA THR A 295 -12.69 16.71 -11.16
C THR A 295 -11.99 15.41 -11.56
N ALA A 296 -11.81 15.19 -12.87
CA ALA A 296 -11.09 14.02 -13.38
C ALA A 296 -9.65 13.94 -12.87
N VAL A 297 -8.93 15.06 -12.87
CA VAL A 297 -7.54 15.15 -12.37
C VAL A 297 -7.47 14.76 -10.89
N MET A 298 -8.43 15.21 -10.08
CA MET A 298 -8.47 14.85 -8.66
C MET A 298 -8.80 13.38 -8.45
N ALA A 299 -9.69 12.79 -9.27
CA ALA A 299 -10.00 11.37 -9.22
C ALA A 299 -8.78 10.50 -9.56
N GLU A 300 -8.01 10.89 -10.58
CA GLU A 300 -6.76 10.22 -10.95
C GLU A 300 -5.71 10.34 -9.83
N GLN A 301 -5.51 11.54 -9.29
CA GLN A 301 -4.56 11.76 -8.19
C GLN A 301 -4.89 10.88 -6.97
N LEU A 302 -6.15 10.89 -6.51
CA LEU A 302 -6.53 10.18 -5.29
C LEU A 302 -6.53 8.66 -5.43
N THR A 303 -6.81 8.13 -6.63
CA THR A 303 -6.73 6.69 -6.90
C THR A 303 -5.28 6.24 -7.11
N ALA A 304 -4.42 7.07 -7.70
CA ALA A 304 -2.98 6.81 -7.84
C ALA A 304 -2.26 6.75 -6.48
N GLU A 305 -2.66 7.57 -5.50
CA GLU A 305 -2.14 7.47 -4.13
C GLU A 305 -2.35 6.08 -3.50
N GLY A 306 -3.45 5.40 -3.84
CA GLY A 306 -3.69 4.01 -3.43
C GLY A 306 -2.76 3.00 -4.10
N GLN A 307 -2.49 3.20 -5.39
CA GLN A 307 -1.64 2.31 -6.20
C GLN A 307 -0.16 2.42 -5.86
N LEU A 308 0.35 3.65 -5.68
CA LEU A 308 1.77 3.87 -5.37
C LEU A 308 2.20 3.13 -4.09
N LEU A 309 1.33 3.08 -3.08
CA LEU A 309 1.60 2.34 -1.85
C LEU A 309 1.53 0.81 -2.04
N ALA A 310 0.71 0.32 -2.98
CA ALA A 310 0.63 -1.09 -3.31
C ALA A 310 1.86 -1.56 -4.12
N GLU A 311 2.39 -0.72 -5.02
CA GLU A 311 3.56 -1.05 -5.86
C GLU A 311 4.87 -1.04 -5.08
N HIS A 312 5.09 -0.03 -4.22
CA HIS A 312 6.21 -0.04 -3.25
C HIS A 312 6.11 -1.24 -2.29
N GLY A 313 4.88 -1.78 -2.13
CA GLY A 313 4.55 -3.06 -1.51
C GLY A 313 5.31 -4.25 -2.06
N ASN A 314 5.28 -4.40 -3.38
CA ASN A 314 5.70 -5.60 -4.09
C ASN A 314 7.18 -5.58 -4.48
N GLU A 315 7.77 -4.41 -4.74
CA GLU A 315 9.22 -4.28 -5.04
C GLU A 315 10.12 -4.66 -3.86
N ALA A 316 9.60 -4.73 -2.63
CA ALA A 316 10.34 -5.14 -1.44
C ALA A 316 10.39 -6.67 -1.23
N PHE A 317 9.68 -7.45 -2.06
CA PHE A 317 9.58 -8.92 -1.95
C PHE A 317 10.09 -9.68 -3.20
N GLU A 318 10.66 -8.98 -4.19
CA GLU A 318 11.47 -9.57 -5.28
C GLU A 318 12.97 -9.38 -5.02
#